data_AF-A0AA96MUQ9-F1
#
_entry.id   AF-A0AA96MUQ9-F1
#
_cell.length_a   1.000
_cell.length_b   1.000
_cell.length_c   1.000
_cell.angle_alpha   90.00
_cell.angle_beta   90.00
_cell.angle_gamma   90.00
#
_symmetry.space_group_name_H-M   'P 1'
#
loop_
_entity.id
_entity.type
_entity.pdbx_description
1 polymer ?
#
loop_
_entity_poly.entity_id
_entity_poly.type
_entity_poly.pdbx_seq_one_letter_code
_entity_poly.pdbx_strand_id
1 'polypeptide(L)'
;MKKKTKTNIVAGVASFFSILVILFLVDILKGENKLNALKQDIIYDYYDEENLQKVLKDRLGDAYEDDLQTDFDNFTISLVLEELAKFEINKNKEFNSFLDKEWLQGYNEENKNLAEEIAGKPIDKSTYYLKLTTFQEGGTYKELTSLIQEFSKYDNLIIDLRDNTGGSFKELEKVLTMFMKKDTLLFQLKTRDDTEKYYSNNKSPVTFQNIVVLTNNRTASSSELLIVSLKENLEHVTQIGTHTYGKNIGLSIRTFNDESGMVFISSVMEGPNSKKLDENGLAPDIEVMDKAKQLETAIDFLASQKQ
;
A
#
# COMPACT_ATOMS: atom_id res chain seq x y z
N MET A 1 -48.17 -31.49 58.28
CA MET A 1 -47.70 -31.98 56.95
C MET A 1 -48.22 -31.05 55.85
N LYS A 2 -47.47 -30.97 54.74
CA LYS A 2 -47.36 -29.86 53.76
C LYS A 2 -48.55 -29.65 52.78
N LYS A 3 -48.45 -28.52 52.07
CA LYS A 3 -49.40 -27.73 51.24
C LYS A 3 -49.22 -27.96 49.72
N LYS A 4 -50.23 -27.50 48.92
CA LYS A 4 -50.26 -27.08 47.47
C LYS A 4 -50.56 -28.19 46.42
N THR A 5 -51.27 -27.95 45.29
CA THR A 5 -51.27 -26.75 44.40
C THR A 5 -52.51 -26.69 43.46
N LYS A 6 -53.04 -25.48 43.21
CA LYS A 6 -53.87 -25.06 42.05
C LYS A 6 -52.97 -24.35 41.03
N THR A 7 -52.86 -24.83 39.79
CA THR A 7 -52.42 -24.06 38.61
C THR A 7 -52.43 -25.00 37.42
N ASN A 8 -53.15 -24.74 36.31
CA ASN A 8 -52.87 -25.39 35.01
C ASN A 8 -53.61 -24.88 33.75
N ILE A 9 -54.24 -23.68 33.72
CA ILE A 9 -54.90 -23.20 32.47
C ILE A 9 -54.37 -21.85 31.97
N VAL A 10 -53.68 -21.06 32.81
CA VAL A 10 -53.04 -19.79 32.38
C VAL A 10 -51.68 -20.03 31.67
N ALA A 11 -51.14 -21.23 31.74
CA ALA A 11 -49.80 -21.53 31.20
C ALA A 11 -49.75 -21.66 29.66
N GLY A 12 -50.87 -21.94 28.99
CA GLY A 12 -50.87 -22.25 27.55
C GLY A 12 -50.77 -21.02 26.63
N VAL A 13 -51.59 -19.98 26.88
CA VAL A 13 -51.65 -18.79 26.01
C VAL A 13 -50.52 -17.81 26.31
N ALA A 14 -50.04 -17.76 27.55
CA ALA A 14 -48.89 -16.94 27.93
C ALA A 14 -47.58 -17.47 27.32
N SER A 15 -47.44 -18.79 27.14
CA SER A 15 -46.20 -19.39 26.64
C SER A 15 -45.96 -19.14 25.15
N PHE A 16 -47.02 -19.13 24.32
CA PHE A 16 -46.85 -18.92 22.88
C PHE A 16 -46.52 -17.45 22.53
N PHE A 17 -47.18 -16.50 23.20
CA PHE A 17 -46.86 -15.08 23.04
C PHE A 17 -45.46 -14.72 23.59
N SER A 18 -45.00 -15.41 24.64
CA SER A 18 -43.65 -15.21 25.18
C SER A 18 -42.56 -15.73 24.24
N ILE A 19 -42.79 -16.86 23.57
CA ILE A 19 -41.82 -17.45 22.63
C ILE A 19 -41.69 -16.59 21.37
N LEU A 20 -42.80 -16.06 20.84
CA LEU A 20 -42.77 -15.16 19.68
C LEU A 20 -42.11 -13.82 20.01
N VAL A 21 -42.32 -13.27 21.21
CA VAL A 21 -41.65 -12.05 21.65
C VAL A 21 -40.15 -12.29 21.91
N ILE A 22 -39.74 -13.48 22.35
CA ILE A 22 -38.32 -13.85 22.49
C ILE A 22 -37.65 -14.05 21.13
N LEU A 23 -38.27 -14.74 20.17
CA LEU A 23 -37.71 -14.89 18.81
C LEU A 23 -37.61 -13.54 18.09
N PHE A 24 -38.64 -12.71 18.21
CA PHE A 24 -38.66 -11.37 17.62
C PHE A 24 -37.67 -10.41 18.32
N LEU A 25 -37.46 -10.53 19.63
CA LEU A 25 -36.38 -9.80 20.33
C LEU A 25 -35.00 -10.37 20.03
N VAL A 26 -34.86 -11.67 19.79
CA VAL A 26 -33.61 -12.29 19.37
C VAL A 26 -33.22 -11.76 17.99
N ASP A 27 -34.14 -11.66 17.02
CA ASP A 27 -33.84 -11.16 15.68
C ASP A 27 -33.68 -9.63 15.63
N ILE A 28 -34.43 -8.87 16.45
CA ILE A 28 -34.25 -7.41 16.61
C ILE A 28 -32.98 -7.05 17.39
N LEU A 29 -32.56 -7.87 18.37
CA LEU A 29 -31.24 -7.74 19.01
C LEU A 29 -30.10 -8.24 18.11
N LYS A 30 -30.39 -9.09 17.11
CA LYS A 30 -29.36 -9.77 16.30
C LYS A 30 -28.76 -8.95 15.17
N GLY A 31 -29.33 -7.81 14.76
CA GLY A 31 -28.73 -6.98 13.71
C GLY A 31 -28.26 -7.82 12.51
N GLU A 32 -29.19 -8.50 11.83
CA GLU A 32 -28.90 -9.58 10.88
C GLU A 32 -27.75 -9.25 9.91
N ASN A 33 -26.64 -9.97 10.08
CA ASN A 33 -25.53 -9.96 9.14
C ASN A 33 -25.94 -10.77 7.91
N LYS A 34 -26.50 -10.10 6.89
CA LYS A 34 -26.97 -10.71 5.64
C LYS A 34 -25.91 -11.56 4.94
N LEU A 35 -24.64 -11.14 5.01
CA LEU A 35 -23.54 -11.91 4.43
C LEU A 35 -23.29 -13.20 5.20
N ASN A 36 -23.36 -13.15 6.53
CA ASN A 36 -23.27 -14.35 7.35
C ASN A 36 -24.46 -15.29 7.13
N ALA A 37 -25.68 -14.77 7.01
CA ALA A 37 -26.86 -15.58 6.68
C ALA A 37 -26.68 -16.28 5.32
N LEU A 38 -26.31 -15.54 4.27
CA LEU A 38 -26.00 -16.10 2.96
C LEU A 38 -24.91 -17.19 3.05
N LYS A 39 -23.82 -16.93 3.77
CA LYS A 39 -22.74 -17.89 3.98
C LYS A 39 -23.25 -19.19 4.62
N GLN A 40 -24.04 -19.08 5.68
CA GLN A 40 -24.59 -20.26 6.37
C GLN A 40 -25.54 -21.05 5.45
N ASP A 41 -26.48 -20.37 4.79
CA ASP A 41 -27.45 -21.02 3.90
C ASP A 41 -26.74 -21.71 2.71
N ILE A 42 -25.71 -21.09 2.13
CA ILE A 42 -24.95 -21.70 1.03
C ILE A 42 -24.09 -22.86 1.50
N ILE A 43 -23.42 -22.77 2.65
CA ILE A 43 -22.53 -23.84 3.13
C ILE A 43 -23.33 -25.05 3.64
N TYR A 44 -24.46 -24.82 4.33
CA TYR A 44 -25.16 -25.88 5.05
C TYR A 44 -26.49 -26.33 4.42
N ASP A 45 -27.17 -25.45 3.68
CA ASP A 45 -28.49 -25.74 3.10
C ASP A 45 -28.46 -25.94 1.58
N TYR A 46 -27.37 -25.55 0.89
CA TYR A 46 -27.18 -25.89 -0.51
C TYR A 46 -26.97 -27.41 -0.66
N TYR A 47 -27.80 -28.03 -1.50
CA TYR A 47 -27.91 -29.49 -1.52
C TYR A 47 -26.70 -30.23 -2.13
N ASP A 48 -25.81 -29.53 -2.84
CA ASP A 48 -24.73 -30.12 -3.64
C ASP A 48 -23.36 -29.53 -3.28
N GLU A 49 -22.77 -30.08 -2.23
CA GLU A 49 -21.47 -29.65 -1.72
C GLU A 49 -20.36 -29.78 -2.77
N GLU A 50 -20.38 -30.82 -3.61
CA GLU A 50 -19.38 -31.02 -4.68
C GLU A 50 -19.41 -29.87 -5.69
N ASN A 51 -20.60 -29.40 -6.08
CA ASN A 51 -20.74 -28.24 -6.94
C ASN A 51 -20.26 -26.94 -6.25
N LEU A 52 -20.52 -26.77 -4.95
CA LEU A 52 -20.02 -25.62 -4.19
C LEU A 52 -18.48 -25.61 -4.16
N GLN A 53 -17.86 -26.71 -3.75
CA GLN A 53 -16.40 -26.86 -3.71
C GLN A 53 -15.78 -26.60 -5.08
N LYS A 54 -16.40 -27.11 -6.15
CA LYS A 54 -15.94 -26.86 -7.52
C LYS A 54 -15.95 -25.37 -7.87
N VAL A 55 -17.02 -24.63 -7.55
CA VAL A 55 -17.09 -23.18 -7.82
C VAL A 55 -16.05 -22.41 -7.03
N LEU A 56 -15.87 -22.74 -5.75
CA LEU A 56 -14.86 -22.11 -4.89
C LEU A 56 -13.46 -22.38 -5.45
N LYS A 57 -13.14 -23.64 -5.75
CA LYS A 57 -11.85 -24.06 -6.30
C LYS A 57 -11.56 -23.46 -7.67
N ASP A 58 -12.53 -23.45 -8.58
CA ASP A 58 -12.36 -22.86 -9.92
C ASP A 58 -12.03 -21.36 -9.83
N ARG A 59 -12.52 -20.67 -8.79
CA ARG A 59 -12.29 -19.24 -8.56
C ARG A 59 -11.00 -18.95 -7.81
N LEU A 60 -10.75 -19.67 -6.71
CA LEU A 60 -9.64 -19.41 -5.79
C LEU A 60 -8.33 -20.04 -6.27
N GLY A 61 -8.39 -21.09 -7.11
CA GLY A 61 -7.21 -21.78 -7.60
C GLY A 61 -6.39 -22.35 -6.45
N ASP A 62 -5.13 -21.91 -6.35
CA ASP A 62 -4.19 -22.35 -5.31
C ASP A 62 -4.57 -21.87 -3.91
N ALA A 63 -5.41 -20.84 -3.79
CA ALA A 63 -5.90 -20.31 -2.51
C ALA A 63 -7.06 -21.09 -1.89
N TYR A 64 -7.53 -22.16 -2.55
CA TYR A 64 -8.57 -23.04 -2.01
C TYR A 64 -7.97 -24.02 -1.00
N GLU A 65 -8.44 -24.00 0.24
CA GLU A 65 -7.85 -24.79 1.34
C GLU A 65 -8.71 -25.97 1.81
N ASP A 66 -9.83 -26.24 1.15
CA ASP A 66 -10.83 -27.24 1.59
C ASP A 66 -11.45 -26.88 2.96
N ASP A 67 -11.52 -25.57 3.25
CA ASP A 67 -12.24 -24.98 4.38
C ASP A 67 -13.36 -24.11 3.81
N LEU A 68 -14.54 -24.70 3.66
CA LEU A 68 -15.71 -24.04 3.08
C LEU A 68 -16.04 -22.69 3.72
N GLN A 69 -15.75 -22.48 5.01
CA GLN A 69 -16.02 -21.19 5.63
C GLN A 69 -15.02 -20.13 5.18
N THR A 70 -13.73 -20.44 5.23
CA THR A 70 -12.66 -19.53 4.83
C THR A 70 -12.69 -19.29 3.32
N ASP A 71 -12.86 -20.36 2.53
CA ASP A 71 -12.96 -20.30 1.08
C ASP A 71 -14.17 -19.48 0.62
N PHE A 72 -15.32 -19.55 1.29
CA PHE A 72 -16.48 -18.71 0.95
C PHE A 72 -16.20 -17.21 1.20
N ASP A 73 -15.49 -16.88 2.28
CA ASP A 73 -15.13 -15.48 2.57
C ASP A 73 -14.15 -14.95 1.52
N ASN A 74 -13.11 -15.72 1.21
CA ASN A 74 -12.10 -15.40 0.19
C ASN A 74 -12.72 -15.28 -1.21
N PHE A 75 -13.64 -16.18 -1.55
CA PHE A 75 -14.43 -16.14 -2.79
C PHE A 75 -15.23 -14.83 -2.89
N THR A 76 -15.92 -14.45 -1.82
CA THR A 76 -16.74 -13.22 -1.78
C THR A 76 -15.86 -11.98 -1.93
N ILE A 77 -14.72 -11.92 -1.22
CA ILE A 77 -13.75 -10.82 -1.33
C ILE A 77 -13.23 -10.70 -2.77
N SER A 78 -12.82 -11.83 -3.36
CA SER A 78 -12.35 -11.89 -4.74
C SER A 78 -13.40 -11.37 -5.74
N LEU A 79 -14.67 -11.73 -5.58
CA LEU A 79 -15.76 -11.25 -6.44
C LEU A 79 -15.94 -9.74 -6.36
N VAL A 80 -15.96 -9.18 -5.15
CA VAL A 80 -16.15 -7.74 -4.95
C VAL A 80 -14.99 -6.94 -5.56
N LEU A 81 -13.74 -7.38 -5.33
CA LEU A 81 -12.56 -6.68 -5.83
C LEU A 81 -12.45 -6.74 -7.35
N GLU A 82 -12.77 -7.88 -7.96
CA GLU A 82 -12.81 -8.00 -9.42
C GLU A 82 -13.89 -7.08 -10.04
N GLU A 83 -15.05 -6.96 -9.39
CA GLU A 83 -16.10 -6.07 -9.87
C GLU A 83 -15.67 -4.60 -9.78
N LEU A 84 -15.01 -4.19 -8.69
CA LEU A 84 -14.42 -2.85 -8.56
C LEU A 84 -13.37 -2.59 -9.64
N ALA A 85 -12.50 -3.56 -9.91
CA ALA A 85 -11.44 -3.47 -10.92
C ALA A 85 -11.99 -3.16 -12.33
N LYS A 86 -13.23 -3.56 -12.66
CA LYS A 86 -13.84 -3.26 -13.98
C LYS A 86 -14.06 -1.77 -14.21
N PHE A 87 -14.24 -1.00 -13.14
CA PHE A 87 -14.48 0.44 -13.19
C PHE A 87 -13.20 1.28 -13.11
N GLU A 88 -12.06 0.64 -12.81
CA GLU A 88 -10.77 1.31 -12.79
C GLU A 88 -10.24 1.59 -14.20
N ILE A 89 -9.45 2.66 -14.32
CA ILE A 89 -8.65 2.88 -15.52
C ILE A 89 -7.70 1.70 -15.74
N ASN A 90 -7.39 1.37 -17.00
CA ASN A 90 -6.73 0.09 -17.36
C ASN A 90 -5.47 -0.22 -16.52
N LYS A 91 -4.61 0.77 -16.26
CA LYS A 91 -3.39 0.59 -15.47
C LYS A 91 -3.62 0.35 -13.96
N ASN A 92 -4.80 0.65 -13.46
CA ASN A 92 -5.13 0.55 -12.04
C ASN A 92 -5.89 -0.75 -11.71
N LYS A 93 -6.39 -1.47 -12.72
CA LYS A 93 -7.24 -2.66 -12.57
C LYS A 93 -6.58 -3.74 -11.71
N GLU A 94 -5.26 -3.88 -11.82
CA GLU A 94 -4.49 -4.90 -11.09
C GLU A 94 -4.42 -4.66 -9.56
N PHE A 95 -4.75 -3.46 -9.08
CA PHE A 95 -4.56 -3.09 -7.67
C PHE A 95 -5.81 -3.27 -6.79
N ASN A 96 -6.92 -3.74 -7.34
CA ASN A 96 -8.08 -4.22 -6.59
C ASN A 96 -8.13 -5.74 -6.71
N SER A 97 -7.49 -6.45 -5.78
CA SER A 97 -7.23 -7.88 -5.92
C SER A 97 -7.28 -8.60 -4.58
N PHE A 98 -7.85 -9.80 -4.58
CA PHE A 98 -7.62 -10.78 -3.53
C PHE A 98 -6.16 -11.26 -3.62
N LEU A 99 -5.53 -11.49 -2.48
CA LEU A 99 -4.14 -11.91 -2.36
C LEU A 99 -4.10 -13.25 -1.65
N ASP A 100 -3.64 -14.28 -2.33
CA ASP A 100 -3.35 -15.55 -1.68
C ASP A 100 -2.11 -15.44 -0.78
N LYS A 101 -1.94 -16.45 0.06
CA LYS A 101 -0.88 -16.51 1.06
C LYS A 101 0.50 -16.55 0.43
N GLU A 102 0.68 -17.36 -0.62
CA GLU A 102 1.93 -17.49 -1.36
C GLU A 102 2.37 -16.16 -1.98
N TRP A 103 1.44 -15.44 -2.59
CA TRP A 103 1.68 -14.12 -3.16
C TRP A 103 2.13 -13.12 -2.10
N LEU A 104 1.44 -13.07 -0.96
CA LEU A 104 1.79 -12.17 0.15
C LEU A 104 3.18 -12.48 0.72
N GLN A 105 3.50 -13.77 0.91
CA GLN A 105 4.81 -14.19 1.37
C GLN A 105 5.90 -13.82 0.37
N GLY A 106 5.69 -14.11 -0.92
CA GLY A 106 6.61 -13.77 -2.01
C GLY A 106 6.84 -12.26 -2.11
N TYR A 107 5.78 -11.46 -2.07
CA TYR A 107 5.85 -10.00 -2.08
C TYR A 107 6.66 -9.46 -0.89
N ASN A 108 6.43 -9.98 0.32
CA ASN A 108 7.14 -9.55 1.51
C ASN A 108 8.62 -9.94 1.48
N GLU A 109 8.94 -11.16 1.02
CA GLU A 109 10.32 -11.63 0.89
C GLU A 109 11.08 -10.85 -0.19
N GLU A 110 10.47 -10.63 -1.36
CA GLU A 110 11.05 -9.81 -2.43
C GLU A 110 11.38 -8.40 -1.94
N ASN A 111 10.43 -7.72 -1.29
CA ASN A 111 10.65 -6.38 -0.78
C ASN A 111 11.73 -6.33 0.30
N LYS A 112 11.82 -7.36 1.14
CA LYS A 112 12.90 -7.46 2.12
C LYS A 112 14.26 -7.59 1.43
N ASN A 113 14.37 -8.47 0.44
CA ASN A 113 15.61 -8.67 -0.33
C ASN A 113 16.01 -7.39 -1.08
N LEU A 114 15.04 -6.71 -1.70
CA LEU A 114 15.27 -5.41 -2.34
C LEU A 114 15.79 -4.38 -1.34
N ALA A 115 15.26 -4.31 -0.12
CA ALA A 115 15.74 -3.38 0.89
C ALA A 115 17.21 -3.64 1.25
N GLU A 116 17.63 -4.90 1.32
CA GLU A 116 19.03 -5.29 1.57
C GLU A 116 19.98 -4.93 0.40
N GLU A 117 19.44 -4.66 -0.80
CA GLU A 117 20.20 -4.17 -1.96
C GLU A 117 20.40 -2.63 -1.97
N ILE A 118 19.85 -1.91 -0.99
CA ILE A 118 20.12 -0.48 -0.84
C ILE A 118 21.61 -0.30 -0.57
N ALA A 119 22.26 0.53 -1.38
CA ALA A 119 23.70 0.69 -1.34
C ALA A 119 24.09 2.13 -1.66
N GLY A 120 25.21 2.57 -1.09
CA GLY A 120 25.79 3.87 -1.33
C GLY A 120 27.26 3.78 -1.69
N LYS A 121 27.77 4.76 -2.43
CA LYS A 121 29.21 4.93 -2.65
C LYS A 121 29.58 6.38 -2.99
N PRO A 122 30.79 6.83 -2.64
CA PRO A 122 31.36 8.06 -3.17
C PRO A 122 31.53 7.96 -4.69
N ILE A 123 31.18 9.03 -5.41
CA ILE A 123 31.51 9.18 -6.83
C ILE A 123 32.80 9.99 -6.99
N ASP A 124 32.89 11.11 -6.29
CA ASP A 124 34.07 11.96 -6.23
C ASP A 124 34.20 12.60 -4.83
N LYS A 125 34.98 13.68 -4.68
CA LYS A 125 35.18 14.36 -3.39
C LYS A 125 33.94 15.11 -2.86
N SER A 126 32.96 15.37 -3.71
CA SER A 126 31.80 16.23 -3.48
C SER A 126 30.45 15.54 -3.71
N THR A 127 30.44 14.40 -4.40
CA THR A 127 29.21 13.71 -4.82
C THR A 127 29.13 12.31 -4.25
N TYR A 128 28.01 11.99 -3.60
CA TYR A 128 27.66 10.65 -3.15
C TYR A 128 26.55 10.06 -4.03
N TYR A 129 26.61 8.76 -4.30
CA TYR A 129 25.56 8.02 -4.99
C TYR A 129 24.87 7.09 -4.01
N LEU A 130 23.54 7.04 -4.08
CA LEU A 130 22.66 6.22 -3.27
C LEU A 130 21.65 5.49 -4.16
N LYS A 131 21.67 4.15 -4.17
CA LYS A 131 20.65 3.32 -4.81
C LYS A 131 19.54 3.02 -3.81
N LEU A 132 18.32 3.42 -4.14
CA LEU A 132 17.13 3.15 -3.34
C LEU A 132 16.19 2.25 -4.15
N THR A 133 16.09 0.99 -3.77
CA THR A 133 15.46 -0.11 -4.54
C THR A 133 13.98 -0.32 -4.21
N THR A 134 13.56 -0.03 -2.97
CA THR A 134 12.17 -0.16 -2.50
C THR A 134 11.95 0.74 -1.28
N PHE A 135 10.69 0.94 -0.89
CA PHE A 135 10.25 1.52 0.38
C PHE A 135 9.65 0.43 1.29
N GLN A 136 10.45 -0.56 1.65
CA GLN A 136 10.04 -1.67 2.52
C GLN A 136 9.93 -1.20 3.97
N GLU A 137 8.78 -1.42 4.60
CA GLU A 137 8.49 -0.96 5.96
C GLU A 137 9.47 -1.54 6.99
N GLY A 138 10.30 -0.67 7.58
CA GLY A 138 11.29 -1.04 8.59
C GLY A 138 12.70 -1.37 8.05
N GLY A 139 12.86 -1.66 6.76
CA GLY A 139 14.15 -2.00 6.15
C GLY A 139 14.79 -0.82 5.44
N THR A 140 14.05 -0.10 4.61
CA THR A 140 14.63 0.97 3.77
C THR A 140 15.28 2.08 4.60
N TYR A 141 14.55 2.63 5.57
CA TYR A 141 15.05 3.68 6.45
C TYR A 141 16.18 3.19 7.35
N LYS A 142 16.15 1.92 7.77
CA LYS A 142 17.22 1.28 8.52
C LYS A 142 18.52 1.27 7.71
N GLU A 143 18.48 0.82 6.45
CA GLU A 143 19.65 0.82 5.58
C GLU A 143 20.16 2.23 5.29
N LEU A 144 19.27 3.19 5.00
CA LEU A 144 19.67 4.60 4.80
C LEU A 144 20.31 5.23 6.03
N THR A 145 19.80 4.93 7.22
CA THR A 145 20.37 5.43 8.48
C THR A 145 21.77 4.88 8.71
N SER A 146 22.08 3.67 8.24
CA SER A 146 23.45 3.12 8.31
C SER A 146 24.44 3.89 7.43
N LEU A 147 23.97 4.46 6.32
CA LEU A 147 24.78 5.20 5.34
C LEU A 147 24.84 6.72 5.62
N ILE A 148 23.99 7.25 6.50
CA ILE A 148 23.81 8.70 6.70
C ILE A 148 25.10 9.41 7.11
N GLN A 149 25.94 8.79 7.95
CA GLN A 149 27.20 9.38 8.40
C GLN A 149 28.24 9.47 7.28
N GLU A 150 28.08 8.70 6.21
CA GLU A 150 28.93 8.77 5.04
C GLU A 150 28.42 9.84 4.08
N PHE A 151 27.18 9.71 3.62
CA PHE A 151 26.67 10.59 2.56
C PHE A 151 26.47 12.05 3.01
N SER A 152 26.24 12.29 4.30
CA SER A 152 26.05 13.66 4.83
C SER A 152 27.32 14.52 4.78
N LYS A 153 28.47 13.94 4.45
CA LYS A 153 29.75 14.65 4.27
C LYS A 153 29.92 15.25 2.87
N TYR A 154 29.02 14.92 1.94
CA TYR A 154 29.10 15.30 0.54
C TYR A 154 28.17 16.47 0.24
N ASP A 155 28.58 17.31 -0.69
CA ASP A 155 27.80 18.48 -1.13
C ASP A 155 26.64 18.07 -2.03
N ASN A 156 26.79 17.01 -2.82
CA ASN A 156 25.81 16.56 -3.80
C ASN A 156 25.39 15.12 -3.56
N LEU A 157 24.12 14.81 -3.83
CA LEU A 157 23.57 13.47 -3.74
C LEU A 157 22.94 13.05 -5.06
N ILE A 158 23.29 11.86 -5.55
CA ILE A 158 22.57 11.18 -6.62
C ILE A 158 21.73 10.08 -5.97
N ILE A 159 20.40 10.16 -6.09
CA ILE A 159 19.46 9.12 -5.66
C ILE A 159 19.02 8.34 -6.90
N ASP A 160 19.32 7.06 -6.94
CA ASP A 160 18.93 6.17 -8.03
C ASP A 160 17.64 5.42 -7.67
N LEU A 161 16.54 5.81 -8.34
CA LEU A 161 15.20 5.20 -8.21
C LEU A 161 14.82 4.38 -9.44
N ARG A 162 15.78 4.09 -10.32
CA ARG A 162 15.51 3.26 -11.50
C ARG A 162 15.11 1.89 -11.00
N ASP A 163 14.02 1.37 -11.55
CA ASP A 163 13.40 0.08 -11.16
C ASP A 163 12.72 0.05 -9.79
N ASN A 164 12.70 1.16 -9.03
CA ASN A 164 12.02 1.23 -7.75
C ASN A 164 10.51 1.51 -7.94
N THR A 165 9.69 0.48 -7.73
CA THR A 165 8.24 0.51 -7.91
C THR A 165 7.47 1.14 -6.74
N GLY A 166 8.18 1.63 -5.72
CA GLY A 166 7.61 2.30 -4.55
C GLY A 166 7.64 1.41 -3.30
N GLY A 167 6.53 1.40 -2.55
CA GLY A 167 6.40 0.69 -1.29
C GLY A 167 5.64 1.52 -0.24
N SER A 168 5.88 1.26 1.04
CA SER A 168 5.14 1.83 2.16
C SER A 168 5.28 3.37 2.25
N PHE A 169 4.13 4.07 2.37
CA PHE A 169 4.10 5.51 2.60
C PHE A 169 4.69 5.91 3.95
N LYS A 170 4.56 5.06 4.98
CA LYS A 170 5.22 5.30 6.27
C LYS A 170 6.73 5.25 6.14
N GLU A 171 7.24 4.37 5.28
CA GLU A 171 8.67 4.28 5.04
C GLU A 171 9.14 5.50 4.23
N LEU A 172 8.38 5.90 3.21
CA LEU A 172 8.61 7.15 2.47
C LEU A 172 8.64 8.37 3.41
N GLU A 173 7.71 8.49 4.35
CA GLU A 173 7.68 9.57 5.34
C GLU A 173 9.01 9.65 6.10
N LYS A 174 9.52 8.52 6.59
CA LYS A 174 10.80 8.48 7.30
C LYS A 174 11.96 8.90 6.41
N VAL A 175 12.00 8.41 5.16
CA VAL A 175 13.04 8.77 4.18
C VAL A 175 13.01 10.28 3.90
N LEU A 176 11.85 10.85 3.57
CA LEU A 176 11.71 12.29 3.32
C LEU A 176 12.07 13.13 4.55
N THR A 177 11.70 12.66 5.73
CA THR A 177 12.03 13.31 7.01
C THR A 177 13.55 13.47 7.21
N MET A 178 14.40 12.65 6.59
CA MET A 178 15.86 12.82 6.64
C MET A 178 16.33 14.14 6.01
N PHE A 179 15.61 14.64 5.00
CA PHE A 179 16.00 15.80 4.19
C PHE A 179 15.18 17.06 4.50
N MET A 180 14.04 16.93 5.19
CA MET A 180 13.09 18.02 5.39
C MET A 180 13.06 18.53 6.83
N LYS A 181 12.97 19.84 7.02
CA LYS A 181 12.83 20.46 8.35
C LYS A 181 11.48 20.15 8.99
N LYS A 182 11.43 20.20 10.32
CA LYS A 182 10.20 20.07 11.11
C LYS A 182 9.09 20.95 10.55
N ASP A 183 7.87 20.43 10.57
CA ASP A 183 6.63 21.07 10.12
C ASP A 183 6.54 21.28 8.59
N THR A 184 7.49 20.75 7.80
CA THR A 184 7.39 20.68 6.34
C THR A 184 6.37 19.62 5.94
N LEU A 185 5.39 20.00 5.12
CA LEU A 185 4.45 19.06 4.51
C LEU A 185 5.19 18.19 3.49
N LEU A 186 5.22 16.89 3.72
CA LEU A 186 5.92 15.93 2.89
C LEU A 186 5.05 15.50 1.71
N PHE A 187 3.86 15.00 1.99
CA PHE A 187 2.88 14.58 0.98
C PHE A 187 1.51 14.42 1.62
N GLN A 188 0.50 14.16 0.78
CA GLN A 188 -0.88 13.97 1.21
C GLN A 188 -1.50 12.75 0.51
N LEU A 189 -2.41 12.07 1.21
CA LEU A 189 -3.24 11.01 0.66
C LEU A 189 -4.70 11.45 0.73
N LYS A 190 -5.30 11.69 -0.44
CA LYS A 190 -6.71 12.06 -0.55
C LYS A 190 -7.56 10.79 -0.55
N THR A 191 -8.26 10.54 0.55
CA THR A 191 -9.23 9.43 0.68
C THR A 191 -10.63 9.92 0.28
N ARG A 192 -11.63 9.02 0.34
CA ARG A 192 -13.03 9.39 0.09
C ARG A 192 -13.53 10.45 1.07
N ASP A 193 -13.20 10.30 2.34
CA ASP A 193 -13.84 11.04 3.43
C ASP A 193 -12.90 12.10 4.06
N ASP A 194 -11.58 11.99 3.83
CA ASP A 194 -10.58 12.87 4.44
C ASP A 194 -9.32 13.06 3.56
N THR A 195 -8.44 13.98 3.94
CA THR A 195 -7.08 14.13 3.42
C THR A 195 -6.07 13.89 4.53
N GLU A 196 -5.37 12.77 4.48
CA GLU A 196 -4.25 12.50 5.39
C GLU A 196 -3.03 13.31 4.96
N LYS A 197 -2.39 14.00 5.91
CA LYS A 197 -1.21 14.83 5.66
C LYS A 197 -0.02 14.33 6.46
N TYR A 198 1.11 14.20 5.80
CA TYR A 198 2.34 13.67 6.39
C TYR A 198 3.35 14.81 6.51
N TYR A 199 3.88 15.03 7.71
CA TYR A 199 4.77 16.16 8.01
C TYR A 199 6.10 15.68 8.56
N SER A 200 7.19 16.33 8.16
CA SER A 200 8.50 16.07 8.78
C SER A 200 8.49 16.52 10.24
N ASN A 201 9.10 15.72 11.10
CA ASN A 201 9.38 16.06 12.49
C ASN A 201 10.87 16.35 12.77
N ASN A 202 11.72 16.37 11.73
CA ASN A 202 13.18 16.43 11.87
C ASN A 202 13.71 17.85 12.14
N LYS A 203 14.42 18.03 13.26
CA LYS A 203 15.02 19.32 13.64
C LYS A 203 16.41 19.56 13.04
N SER A 204 17.03 18.53 12.47
CA SER A 204 18.39 18.57 11.92
C SER A 204 18.47 17.74 10.64
N PRO A 205 17.81 18.19 9.55
CA PRO A 205 17.87 17.49 8.27
C PRO A 205 19.27 17.53 7.65
N VAL A 206 19.61 16.49 6.90
CA VAL A 206 20.78 16.49 6.02
C VAL A 206 20.46 17.36 4.81
N THR A 207 21.40 18.24 4.45
CA THR A 207 21.24 19.18 3.33
C THR A 207 22.30 18.93 2.28
N PHE A 208 21.91 19.07 1.02
CA PHE A 208 22.80 19.00 -0.13
C PHE A 208 22.66 20.28 -0.94
N GLN A 209 23.75 20.69 -1.60
CA GLN A 209 23.73 21.76 -2.58
C GLN A 209 22.94 21.33 -3.82
N ASN A 210 23.07 20.08 -4.26
CA ASN A 210 22.31 19.53 -5.37
C ASN A 210 21.87 18.09 -5.08
N ILE A 211 20.62 17.77 -5.41
CA ILE A 211 20.11 16.41 -5.45
C ILE A 211 19.75 16.06 -6.89
N VAL A 212 20.31 14.99 -7.42
CA VAL A 212 19.92 14.42 -8.71
C VAL A 212 19.17 13.12 -8.46
N VAL A 213 18.01 12.93 -9.08
CA VAL A 213 17.23 11.70 -9.00
C VAL A 213 17.24 11.00 -10.35
N LEU A 214 17.72 9.76 -10.40
CA LEU A 214 17.72 8.93 -11.62
C LEU A 214 16.40 8.15 -11.72
N THR A 215 15.74 8.21 -12.88
CA THR A 215 14.42 7.58 -13.09
C THR A 215 14.32 6.74 -14.35
N ASN A 216 13.43 5.76 -14.32
CA ASN A 216 12.97 5.06 -15.52
C ASN A 216 11.45 4.83 -15.52
N ASN A 217 10.93 4.22 -16.58
CA ASN A 217 9.52 3.86 -16.73
C ASN A 217 9.00 2.83 -15.70
N ARG A 218 9.88 2.29 -14.84
CA ARG A 218 9.51 1.43 -13.70
C ARG A 218 9.53 2.16 -12.36
N THR A 219 10.07 3.38 -12.31
CA THR A 219 9.98 4.24 -11.12
C THR A 219 8.51 4.58 -10.86
N ALA A 220 7.97 4.18 -9.72
CA ALA A 220 6.53 4.28 -9.46
C ALA A 220 6.18 4.63 -8.00
N SER A 221 4.95 5.13 -7.78
CA SER A 221 4.31 5.25 -6.47
C SER A 221 5.16 6.06 -5.47
N SER A 222 5.54 5.50 -4.31
CA SER A 222 6.35 6.19 -3.30
C SER A 222 7.64 6.80 -3.87
N SER A 223 8.23 6.23 -4.93
CA SER A 223 9.36 6.84 -5.65
C SER A 223 8.99 8.14 -6.36
N GLU A 224 7.83 8.18 -7.01
CA GLU A 224 7.31 9.38 -7.68
C GLU A 224 6.95 10.45 -6.66
N LEU A 225 6.37 10.05 -5.53
CA LEU A 225 6.05 10.96 -4.44
C LEU A 225 7.31 11.50 -3.76
N LEU A 226 8.38 10.71 -3.63
CA LEU A 226 9.69 11.20 -3.18
C LEU A 226 10.18 12.33 -4.10
N ILE A 227 10.15 12.12 -5.42
CA ILE A 227 10.61 13.11 -6.41
C ILE A 227 9.82 14.41 -6.28
N VAL A 228 8.48 14.32 -6.27
CA VAL A 228 7.61 15.50 -6.15
C VAL A 228 7.86 16.21 -4.82
N SER A 229 7.94 15.48 -3.72
CA SER A 229 8.14 16.05 -2.38
C SER A 229 9.48 16.76 -2.25
N LEU A 230 10.54 16.21 -2.86
CA LEU A 230 11.87 16.84 -2.92
C LEU A 230 11.83 18.11 -3.78
N LYS A 231 11.30 18.02 -5.01
CA LYS A 231 11.22 19.16 -5.96
C LYS A 231 10.39 20.33 -5.43
N GLU A 232 9.31 20.06 -4.69
CA GLU A 232 8.42 21.12 -4.19
C GLU A 232 8.93 21.79 -2.91
N ASN A 233 9.83 21.15 -2.16
CA ASN A 233 10.33 21.66 -0.87
C ASN A 233 11.80 22.07 -0.88
N LEU A 234 12.59 21.69 -1.88
CA LEU A 234 14.02 21.98 -1.98
C LEU A 234 14.36 22.71 -3.28
N GLU A 235 15.37 23.57 -3.25
CA GLU A 235 15.69 24.49 -4.36
C GLU A 235 16.36 23.80 -5.55
N HIS A 236 17.19 22.77 -5.31
CA HIS A 236 18.09 22.20 -6.32
C HIS A 236 17.93 20.68 -6.44
N VAL A 237 16.78 20.28 -7.02
CA VAL A 237 16.44 18.87 -7.28
C VAL A 237 16.22 18.65 -8.77
N THR A 238 17.07 17.85 -9.40
CA THR A 238 17.02 17.55 -10.85
C THR A 238 16.71 16.08 -11.08
N GLN A 239 15.67 15.78 -11.84
CA GLN A 239 15.34 14.45 -12.32
C GLN A 239 16.01 14.20 -13.67
N ILE A 240 16.81 13.13 -13.76
CA ILE A 240 17.48 12.72 -15.00
C ILE A 240 17.07 11.30 -15.36
N GLY A 241 16.67 11.09 -16.61
CA GLY A 241 16.38 9.75 -17.12
C GLY A 241 15.18 9.74 -18.05
N THR A 242 14.23 8.84 -17.80
CA THR A 242 13.00 8.74 -18.60
C THR A 242 11.77 9.00 -17.74
N HIS A 243 10.63 9.16 -18.42
CA HIS A 243 9.32 9.32 -17.79
C HIS A 243 9.05 8.19 -16.80
N THR A 244 8.47 8.51 -15.63
CA THR A 244 8.11 7.51 -14.61
C THR A 244 6.81 6.79 -14.94
N TYR A 245 6.40 5.82 -14.12
CA TYR A 245 5.25 4.95 -14.41
C TYR A 245 3.88 5.66 -14.34
N GLY A 246 3.69 6.61 -13.43
CA GLY A 246 2.42 7.31 -13.21
C GLY A 246 1.48 6.64 -12.22
N LYS A 247 1.98 5.93 -11.20
CA LYS A 247 1.12 5.30 -10.19
C LYS A 247 0.77 6.33 -9.12
N ASN A 248 -0.35 7.02 -9.33
CA ASN A 248 -0.84 8.13 -8.49
C ASN A 248 -1.89 7.71 -7.44
N ILE A 249 -1.95 6.42 -7.11
CA ILE A 249 -2.92 5.83 -6.19
C ILE A 249 -2.22 5.20 -4.99
N GLY A 250 -2.83 5.36 -3.83
CA GLY A 250 -2.44 4.70 -2.59
C GLY A 250 -3.25 3.43 -2.36
N LEU A 251 -2.54 2.36 -1.97
CA LEU A 251 -3.12 1.05 -1.74
C LEU A 251 -3.28 0.77 -0.26
N SER A 252 -4.41 0.17 0.10
CA SER A 252 -4.62 -0.44 1.41
C SER A 252 -4.49 -1.94 1.26
N ILE A 253 -3.52 -2.52 1.98
CA ILE A 253 -3.36 -3.96 2.11
C ILE A 253 -3.92 -4.38 3.47
N ARG A 254 -4.68 -5.48 3.48
CA ARG A 254 -5.19 -6.14 4.69
C ARG A 254 -4.86 -7.62 4.59
N THR A 255 -4.18 -8.14 5.60
CA THR A 255 -3.90 -9.56 5.76
C THR A 255 -4.86 -10.13 6.79
N PHE A 256 -5.36 -11.34 6.53
CA PHE A 256 -6.30 -12.06 7.38
C PHE A 256 -5.57 -13.14 8.20
N ASN A 257 -6.30 -13.84 9.07
CA ASN A 257 -5.72 -14.82 10.00
C ASN A 257 -5.25 -16.11 9.31
N ASP A 258 -5.83 -16.44 8.16
CA ASP A 258 -5.41 -17.52 7.24
C ASP A 258 -4.18 -17.11 6.40
N GLU A 259 -3.59 -15.94 6.66
CA GLU A 259 -2.48 -15.34 5.91
C GLU A 259 -2.79 -14.94 4.47
N SER A 260 -4.04 -15.11 4.01
CA SER A 260 -4.52 -14.49 2.78
C SER A 260 -4.73 -12.98 3.01
N GLY A 261 -5.13 -12.25 1.97
CA GLY A 261 -5.39 -10.84 2.11
C GLY A 261 -6.15 -10.22 0.96
N MET A 262 -6.28 -8.91 1.04
CA MET A 262 -6.80 -8.08 -0.02
C MET A 262 -5.97 -6.82 -0.18
N VAL A 263 -5.88 -6.37 -1.42
CA VAL A 263 -5.40 -5.03 -1.77
C VAL A 263 -6.48 -4.29 -2.54
N PHE A 264 -6.65 -3.02 -2.21
CA PHE A 264 -7.55 -2.13 -2.93
C PHE A 264 -7.04 -0.70 -2.95
N ILE A 265 -7.51 0.05 -3.93
CA ILE A 265 -7.24 1.49 -4.07
C ILE A 265 -8.02 2.23 -3.00
N SER A 266 -7.29 2.94 -2.13
CA SER A 266 -7.85 3.59 -0.94
C SER A 266 -7.67 5.11 -0.93
N SER A 267 -6.74 5.62 -1.73
CA SER A 267 -6.46 7.05 -1.80
C SER A 267 -5.83 7.46 -3.13
N VAL A 268 -5.81 8.76 -3.37
CA VAL A 268 -5.05 9.41 -4.42
C VAL A 268 -3.85 10.12 -3.80
N MET A 269 -2.68 10.00 -4.42
CA MET A 269 -1.45 10.64 -3.95
C MET A 269 -1.38 12.09 -4.43
N GLU A 270 -1.05 12.99 -3.50
CA GLU A 270 -0.84 14.41 -3.77
C GLU A 270 0.50 14.89 -3.19
N GLY A 271 1.19 15.74 -3.94
CA GLY A 271 2.38 16.43 -3.45
C GLY A 271 2.08 17.49 -2.38
N PRO A 272 3.13 18.09 -1.78
CA PRO A 272 3.01 19.23 -0.86
C PRO A 272 2.08 20.36 -1.34
N ASN A 273 2.11 20.69 -2.63
CA ASN A 273 1.27 21.73 -3.22
C ASN A 273 -0.19 21.31 -3.45
N SER A 274 -0.62 20.16 -2.90
CA SER A 274 -1.98 19.61 -3.07
C SER A 274 -2.35 19.34 -4.54
N LYS A 275 -1.34 19.02 -5.35
CA LYS A 275 -1.53 18.58 -6.74
C LYS A 275 -1.46 17.07 -6.79
N LYS A 276 -2.48 16.48 -7.44
CA LYS A 276 -2.51 15.05 -7.76
C LYS A 276 -1.31 14.70 -8.64
N LEU A 277 -0.67 13.57 -8.35
CA LEU A 277 0.38 13.03 -9.22
C LEU A 277 -0.21 12.66 -10.58
N ASP A 278 0.52 12.96 -11.66
CA ASP A 278 0.07 12.66 -13.02
C ASP A 278 -0.07 11.14 -13.20
N GLU A 279 -1.14 10.75 -13.87
CA GLU A 279 -1.40 9.37 -14.20
C GLU A 279 -0.51 8.84 -15.34
N ASN A 280 0.17 9.72 -16.06
CA ASN A 280 1.12 9.35 -17.09
C ASN A 280 2.55 9.23 -16.55
N GLY A 281 2.82 9.77 -15.36
CA GLY A 281 4.15 9.82 -14.76
C GLY A 281 4.74 11.23 -14.72
N LEU A 282 5.97 11.31 -14.24
CA LEU A 282 6.77 12.52 -14.10
C LEU A 282 7.76 12.60 -15.25
N ALA A 283 7.69 13.66 -16.03
CA ALA A 283 8.69 13.95 -17.05
C ALA A 283 10.04 14.29 -16.39
N PRO A 284 11.17 13.80 -16.94
CA PRO A 284 12.49 14.16 -16.46
C PRO A 284 12.79 15.63 -16.80
N ASP A 285 13.62 16.29 -15.98
CA ASP A 285 14.12 17.63 -16.30
C ASP A 285 15.21 17.54 -17.38
N ILE A 286 15.98 16.44 -17.39
CA ILE A 286 16.94 16.09 -18.43
C ILE A 286 16.64 14.67 -18.92
N GLU A 287 16.15 14.57 -20.16
CA GLU A 287 15.82 13.28 -20.77
C GLU A 287 17.08 12.54 -21.23
N VAL A 288 17.22 11.29 -20.78
CA VAL A 288 18.26 10.35 -21.19
C VAL A 288 17.65 8.97 -21.29
N MET A 289 17.37 8.54 -22.53
CA MET A 289 16.74 7.25 -22.82
C MET A 289 17.63 6.05 -22.51
N ASP A 290 18.94 6.20 -22.73
CA ASP A 290 19.91 5.14 -22.45
C ASP A 290 20.21 5.07 -20.95
N LYS A 291 19.66 4.05 -20.29
CA LYS A 291 19.86 3.80 -18.86
C LYS A 291 21.34 3.77 -18.46
N ALA A 292 22.23 3.26 -19.33
CA ALA A 292 23.65 3.18 -19.01
C ALA A 292 24.32 4.57 -18.92
N LYS A 293 23.79 5.56 -19.65
CA LYS A 293 24.33 6.93 -19.72
C LYS A 293 23.77 7.88 -18.67
N GLN A 294 22.68 7.52 -18.01
CA GLN A 294 22.01 8.39 -17.03
C GLN A 294 22.92 8.79 -15.87
N LEU A 295 23.72 7.85 -15.34
CA LEU A 295 24.63 8.15 -14.22
C LEU A 295 25.78 9.06 -14.67
N GLU A 296 26.38 8.78 -15.82
CA GLU A 296 27.42 9.65 -16.40
C GLU A 296 26.89 11.07 -16.64
N THR A 297 25.69 11.18 -17.21
CA THR A 297 25.04 12.48 -17.44
C THR A 297 24.79 13.23 -16.14
N ALA A 298 24.40 12.54 -15.07
CA ALA A 298 24.22 13.16 -13.75
C ALA A 298 25.53 13.68 -13.16
N ILE A 299 26.63 12.96 -13.36
CA ILE A 299 27.95 13.37 -12.91
C ILE A 299 28.41 14.61 -13.68
N ASP A 300 28.26 14.61 -15.00
CA ASP A 300 28.60 15.75 -15.86
C ASP A 300 27.75 16.98 -15.54
N PHE A 301 26.45 16.78 -15.31
CA PHE A 301 25.54 17.83 -14.87
C PHE A 301 26.03 18.47 -13.58
N LEU A 302 26.30 17.68 -12.54
CA LEU A 302 26.79 18.18 -11.25
C LEU A 302 28.15 18.87 -11.36
N ALA A 303 29.05 18.39 -12.24
CA ALA A 303 30.32 19.03 -12.51
C ALA A 303 30.15 20.43 -13.13
N SER A 304 29.12 20.62 -13.97
CA SER A 304 28.80 21.91 -14.59
C SER A 304 28.25 22.95 -13.60
N GLN A 305 27.65 22.51 -12.49
CA GLN A 305 27.09 23.40 -11.45
C GLN A 305 28.17 23.97 -10.50
N LYS A 306 29.44 23.54 -10.62
CA LYS A 306 30.56 24.05 -9.81
C LYS A 306 31.11 25.40 -10.30
N GLN A 307 30.53 25.98 -11.35
CA GLN A 307 30.94 27.26 -11.96
C GLN A 307 30.20 28.46 -11.37
#